data_AF-A0A4Q7APH0-F1
#
_entry.id   AF-A0A4Q7APH0-F1
#
_cell.length_a   1.000
_cell.length_b   1.000
_cell.length_c   1.000
_cell.angle_alpha   90.00
_cell.angle_beta   90.00
_cell.angle_gamma   90.00
#
_symmetry.space_group_name_H-M   'P 1'
#
loop_
_entity.id
_entity.type
_entity.pdbx_description
1 polymer ?
#
loop_
_entity_poly.entity_id
_entity_poly.type
_entity_poly.pdbx_seq_one_letter_code
_entity_poly.pdbx_strand_id
1 'polypeptide(L)'
;MQVQFNTRTILPSVYRTEKDGKEKVYLSTTVFSPQRYNLTPAAGVMPIEQIEAVLAECADNAQEVEIQFVESQTKFGAQMQIFCVKPLAKKNIMESKP
;
A
#
# COMPACT_ATOMS: atom_id res chain seq x y z
N MET A 1 12.52 27.32 16.18
CA MET A 1 11.93 26.31 15.27
C MET A 1 13.08 25.45 14.76
N GLN A 2 13.24 24.23 15.28
CA GLN A 2 14.34 23.35 14.85
C GLN A 2 13.88 22.62 13.59
N VAL A 3 14.56 22.85 12.46
CA VAL A 3 14.23 22.19 11.19
C VAL A 3 14.71 20.74 11.26
N GLN A 4 13.79 19.80 11.14
CA GLN A 4 14.10 18.37 11.02
C GLN A 4 14.26 18.01 9.54
N PHE A 5 15.39 17.39 9.19
CA PHE A 5 15.70 16.98 7.83
C PHE A 5 15.38 15.49 7.62
N ASN A 6 14.65 15.16 6.54
CA ASN A 6 14.46 13.79 6.08
C ASN A 6 15.49 13.48 4.99
N THR A 7 16.05 12.25 4.99
CA THR A 7 17.05 11.81 4.00
C THR A 7 16.50 10.65 3.17
N ARG A 8 16.62 10.72 1.84
CA ARG A 8 16.28 9.65 0.90
C ARG A 8 17.13 9.76 -0.37
N THR A 9 17.53 8.62 -0.93
CA THR A 9 18.16 8.54 -2.26
C THR A 9 17.08 8.53 -3.34
N ILE A 10 17.21 9.39 -4.35
CA ILE A 10 16.28 9.48 -5.50
C ILE A 10 17.06 9.47 -6.82
N LEU A 11 16.37 9.13 -7.91
CA LEU A 11 16.86 9.35 -9.27
C LEU A 11 16.05 10.50 -9.91
N PRO A 12 16.59 11.71 -10.01
CA PRO A 12 15.84 12.85 -10.52
C PRO A 12 15.72 12.82 -12.05
N SER A 13 14.57 13.26 -12.53
CA SER A 13 14.29 13.61 -13.92
C SER A 13 14.23 15.12 -14.06
N VAL A 14 14.67 15.63 -15.20
CA VAL A 14 14.69 17.07 -15.50
C VAL A 14 14.06 17.34 -16.86
N TYR A 15 13.15 18.31 -16.89
CA TYR A 15 12.61 18.88 -18.11
C TYR A 15 13.01 20.36 -18.16
N ARG A 16 13.68 20.77 -19.24
CA ARG A 16 14.12 22.15 -19.47
C ARG A 16 13.37 22.74 -20.64
N THR A 17 12.90 23.97 -20.51
CA THR A 17 12.25 24.71 -21.60
C THR A 17 12.63 26.18 -21.49
N GLU A 18 12.67 26.87 -22.62
CA GLU A 18 12.84 28.32 -22.64
C GLU A 18 11.48 28.98 -22.90
N LYS A 19 11.14 29.98 -22.10
CA LYS A 19 9.95 30.83 -22.34
C LYS A 19 10.31 32.26 -21.96
N ASP A 20 10.06 33.19 -22.87
CA ASP A 20 10.35 34.62 -22.71
C ASP A 20 11.85 34.91 -22.44
N GLY A 21 12.75 34.16 -23.09
CA GLY A 21 14.20 34.31 -22.93
C GLY A 21 14.75 33.84 -21.58
N LYS A 22 13.95 33.12 -20.79
CA LYS A 22 14.35 32.54 -19.50
C LYS A 22 14.25 31.03 -19.55
N GLU A 23 15.33 30.36 -19.17
CA GLU A 23 15.35 28.93 -18.95
C GLU A 23 14.49 28.57 -17.73
N LYS A 24 13.53 27.67 -17.93
CA LYS A 24 12.71 27.06 -16.89
C LYS A 24 13.13 25.61 -16.71
N VAL A 25 13.41 25.24 -15.46
CA VAL A 25 13.79 23.89 -15.05
C VAL A 25 12.66 23.28 -14.23
N TYR A 26 12.17 22.12 -14.66
CA TYR A 26 11.19 21.31 -13.95
C TYR A 26 11.87 20.01 -13.50
N LEU A 27 11.79 19.72 -12.19
CA LEU A 27 12.40 18.54 -11.58
C LEU A 27 11.30 17.61 -11.07
N SER A 28 11.44 16.32 -11.35
CA SER A 28 10.52 15.29 -10.85
C SER A 28 11.30 14.02 -10.49
N THR A 29 10.72 13.15 -9.68
CA THR A 29 11.24 11.81 -9.41
C THR A 29 10.06 10.91 -9.10
N THR A 30 10.14 9.66 -9.51
CA THR A 30 9.21 8.63 -9.04
C THR A 30 9.84 7.92 -7.86
N VAL A 31 9.09 7.74 -6.78
CA VAL A 31 9.57 7.02 -5.59
C VAL A 31 8.54 5.98 -5.19
N PHE A 32 8.99 4.74 -5.07
CA PHE A 32 8.23 3.66 -4.44
C PHE A 32 8.56 3.65 -2.95
N SER A 33 7.64 4.10 -2.11
CA SER A 33 7.77 4.00 -0.66
C SER A 33 6.88 2.87 -0.14
N PRO A 34 7.42 1.90 0.62
CA PRO A 34 6.57 0.92 1.29
C PRO A 34 5.61 1.66 2.23
N GLN A 35 4.33 1.35 2.11
CA GLN A 35 3.29 1.91 2.95
C GLN A 35 2.74 0.81 3.85
N ARG A 36 2.77 1.05 5.15
CA ARG A 36 2.13 0.19 6.13
C ARG A 36 0.69 0.68 6.32
N TYR A 37 -0.25 -0.23 6.19
CA TYR A 37 -1.66 0.00 6.53
C TYR A 37 -2.01 -0.74 7.81
N ASN A 38 -2.83 -0.12 8.65
CA ASN A 38 -3.54 -0.82 9.71
C ASN A 38 -4.78 -1.48 9.10
N LEU A 39 -5.00 -2.76 9.38
CA LEU A 39 -6.20 -3.48 8.93
C LEU A 39 -7.27 -3.34 10.01
N THR A 40 -8.49 -2.99 9.62
CA THR A 40 -9.60 -2.84 10.55
C THR A 40 -10.84 -3.48 9.96
N PRO A 41 -11.26 -4.63 10.49
CA PRO A 41 -12.52 -5.26 10.12
C PRO A 41 -13.69 -4.29 10.32
N ALA A 42 -14.58 -4.25 9.34
CA ALA A 42 -15.74 -3.38 9.31
C ALA A 42 -16.99 -4.18 8.94
N ALA A 43 -18.10 -3.87 9.59
CA ALA A 43 -19.38 -4.52 9.32
C ALA A 43 -19.89 -4.16 7.91
N GLY A 44 -20.48 -5.15 7.22
CA GLY A 44 -21.10 -4.93 5.92
C GLY A 44 -21.36 -6.23 5.17
N VAL A 45 -20.34 -6.75 4.49
CA VAL A 45 -20.47 -7.93 3.61
C VAL A 45 -20.27 -9.23 4.39
N MET A 46 -19.29 -9.26 5.30
CA MET A 46 -18.98 -10.39 6.16
C MET A 46 -19.01 -9.96 7.64
N PRO A 47 -19.41 -10.83 8.58
CA PRO A 47 -19.31 -10.55 10.01
C PRO A 47 -17.87 -10.24 10.43
N ILE A 48 -17.71 -9.31 11.37
CA ILE A 48 -16.40 -8.84 11.85
C ILE A 48 -15.58 -10.01 12.38
N GLU A 49 -16.18 -10.86 13.19
CA GLU A 49 -15.53 -12.01 13.83
C GLU A 49 -15.04 -13.02 12.78
N GLN A 50 -15.78 -13.18 11.68
CA GLN A 50 -15.39 -14.05 10.58
C GLN A 50 -14.21 -13.45 9.80
N ILE A 51 -14.21 -12.13 9.56
CA ILE A 51 -13.09 -11.46 8.90
C ILE A 51 -11.82 -11.62 9.74
N GLU A 52 -11.92 -11.38 11.05
CA GLU A 52 -10.81 -11.54 12.00
C GLU A 52 -10.27 -12.97 12.00
N ALA A 53 -11.16 -13.96 12.12
CA ALA A 53 -10.77 -15.36 12.15
C ALA A 53 -10.03 -15.77 10.87
N VAL A 54 -10.56 -15.40 9.70
CA VAL A 54 -9.94 -15.73 8.41
C VAL A 54 -8.59 -15.04 8.24
N LEU A 55 -8.48 -13.75 8.60
CA LEU A 55 -7.22 -13.02 8.50
C LEU A 55 -6.16 -13.59 9.45
N ALA A 56 -6.54 -13.94 10.68
CA ALA A 56 -5.63 -14.54 11.66
C ALA A 56 -5.14 -15.92 11.19
N GLU A 57 -6.05 -16.80 10.78
CA GLU A 57 -5.70 -18.12 10.26
C GLU A 57 -4.79 -18.02 9.03
N CYS A 58 -5.09 -17.11 8.10
CA CYS A 58 -4.25 -16.93 6.91
C CYS A 58 -2.87 -16.34 7.26
N ALA A 59 -2.79 -15.46 8.26
CA ALA A 59 -1.52 -14.93 8.74
C ALA A 59 -0.64 -16.03 9.35
N ASP A 60 -1.21 -16.89 10.21
CA ASP A 60 -0.52 -18.03 10.82
C ASP A 60 -0.03 -19.03 9.76
N ASN A 61 -0.80 -19.19 8.68
CA ASN A 61 -0.52 -20.11 7.59
C ASN A 61 0.32 -19.54 6.45
N ALA A 62 0.77 -18.29 6.55
CA ALA A 62 1.44 -17.53 5.48
C ALA A 62 0.68 -17.64 4.13
N GLN A 63 -0.64 -17.47 4.19
CA GLN A 63 -1.54 -17.59 3.05
C GLN A 63 -2.01 -16.20 2.59
N GLU A 64 -1.96 -15.98 1.28
CA GLU A 64 -2.48 -14.75 0.68
C GLU A 64 -4.01 -14.71 0.76
N VAL A 65 -4.56 -13.50 0.87
CA VAL A 65 -6.00 -13.25 0.90
C VAL A 65 -6.37 -12.18 -0.12
N GLU A 66 -7.56 -12.31 -0.69
CA GLU A 66 -8.24 -11.23 -1.40
C GLU A 66 -9.14 -10.50 -0.41
N ILE A 67 -9.12 -9.17 -0.43
CA ILE A 67 -9.91 -8.33 0.47
C ILE A 67 -10.77 -7.34 -0.32
N GLN A 68 -11.95 -7.03 0.23
CA GLN A 68 -12.74 -5.88 -0.18
C GLN A 68 -12.65 -4.82 0.90
N PHE A 69 -12.14 -3.64 0.55
CA PHE A 69 -11.81 -2.62 1.53
C PHE A 69 -12.01 -1.20 1.02
N VAL A 70 -12.09 -0.26 1.96
CA VAL A 70 -11.99 1.19 1.72
C VAL A 70 -10.76 1.72 2.45
N GLU A 71 -10.00 2.61 1.79
CA GLU A 71 -8.88 3.30 2.42
C GLU A 71 -9.34 4.49 3.26
N SER A 72 -8.72 4.66 4.43
CA SER A 72 -8.94 5.78 5.33
C SER A 72 -7.61 6.28 5.90
N GLN A 73 -7.51 7.59 6.15
CA GLN A 73 -6.37 8.18 6.83
C GLN A 73 -6.75 8.51 8.27
N THR A 74 -6.08 7.89 9.24
CA THR A 74 -6.28 8.15 10.67
C THR A 74 -5.12 8.93 11.27
N LYS A 75 -5.27 9.38 12.52
CA LYS A 75 -4.17 9.98 13.30
C LYS A 75 -2.99 9.02 13.53
N PHE A 76 -3.21 7.72 13.38
CA PHE A 76 -2.21 6.66 13.55
C PHE A 76 -1.63 6.15 12.22
N GLY A 77 -1.99 6.79 11.10
CA GLY A 77 -1.53 6.42 9.76
C GLY A 77 -2.65 5.91 8.86
N ALA A 78 -2.25 5.38 7.71
CA ALA A 78 -3.15 4.83 6.71
C ALA A 78 -3.80 3.55 7.23
N GLN A 79 -5.07 3.36 6.89
CA GLN A 79 -5.92 2.27 7.36
C GLN A 79 -6.70 1.69 6.19
N MET A 80 -6.90 0.37 6.19
CA MET A 80 -7.82 -0.33 5.31
C MET A 80 -8.98 -0.86 6.15
N GLN A 81 -10.19 -0.37 5.87
CA GLN A 81 -11.43 -0.88 6.45
C GLN A 81 -11.90 -2.06 5.62
N ILE A 82 -11.81 -3.28 6.18
CA ILE A 82 -12.05 -4.53 5.45
C ILE A 82 -13.48 -4.99 5.70
N PHE A 83 -14.24 -5.20 4.63
CA PHE A 83 -15.64 -5.62 4.69
C PHE A 83 -15.84 -7.10 4.32
N CYS A 84 -14.88 -7.69 3.62
CA CYS A 84 -14.89 -9.09 3.20
C CYS A 84 -13.44 -9.57 2.99
N VAL A 85 -13.19 -10.84 3.27
CA VAL A 85 -11.90 -11.51 3.05
C VAL A 85 -12.12 -12.91 2.49
N LYS A 86 -11.27 -13.30 1.55
CA LYS A 86 -11.27 -14.63 0.96
C LYS A 86 -9.84 -15.19 0.88
N PRO A 87 -9.56 -16.36 1.46
CA PRO A 87 -8.27 -17.00 1.29
C PRO A 87 -8.01 -17.36 -0.17
N LEU A 88 -6.81 -17.06 -0.66
CA LEU A 88 -6.36 -17.49 -1.97
C LEU A 88 -5.75 -18.88 -1.86
N ALA A 89 -5.88 -19.67 -2.93
CA ALA A 89 -5.26 -21.00 -2.97
C ALA A 89 -3.74 -20.86 -2.82
N LYS A 90 -3.13 -21.68 -1.96
CA LYS A 90 -1.67 -21.73 -1.83
C LYS A 90 -1.10 -22.12 -3.20
N LYS A 91 -0.22 -21.30 -3.76
CA LYS A 91 0.48 -21.64 -5.01
C LYS A 91 1.29 -22.91 -4.78
N ASN A 92 0.92 -24.01 -5.44
CA ASN A 92 1.76 -25.19 -5.50
C ASN A 92 2.98 -24.86 -6.37
N ILE A 93 4.16 -24.84 -5.75
CA ILE A 93 5.45 -24.49 -6.39
C ILE A 93 5.76 -25.45 -7.57
N MET A 94 5.07 -26.59 -7.66
CA MET A 94 5.24 -27.58 -8.73
C MET A 94 4.49 -27.27 -10.04
N GLU A 95 3.49 -26.39 -10.04
CA GLU A 95 2.67 -26.10 -11.25
C GLU A 95 3.18 -24.92 -12.09
N SER A 96 4.21 -24.20 -11.60
CA SER A 96 4.84 -23.12 -12.35
C SER A 96 6.12 -23.59 -13.04
N LYS A 97 5.99 -24.41 -14.08
CA LYS A 97 7.02 -24.54 -15.12
C LYS A 97 6.39 -24.26 -16.48
N PRO A 98 6.83 -23.22 -17.21
CA PRO A 98 6.73 -23.23 -18.66
C PRO A 98 7.71 -24.24 -19.27
#